data_AF-A0A3S0P291-F1
#
_entry.id   AF-A0A3S0P291-F1
#
_cell.length_a   1.000
_cell.length_b   1.000
_cell.length_c   1.000
_cell.angle_alpha   90.00
_cell.angle_beta   90.00
_cell.angle_gamma   90.00
#
_symmetry.space_group_name_H-M   'P 1'
#
loop_
_entity.id
_entity.type
_entity.pdbx_description
1 polymer ?
#
loop_
_entity_poly.entity_id
_entity_poly.type
_entity_poly.pdbx_seq_one_letter_code
_entity_poly.pdbx_strand_id
1 'polypeptide(L)'
;MNSKISRRLDVTEEEIFSELHHFLLRKNNRILSNDEVVEKTGVPEEMIHKWVKNGKLKQSMFPNLGAPCERCGKITNHAKICRDCTNTITGVLAQEERDKEWFNSIQNTNRRSTYHYK
;
A
#
# COMPACT_ATOMS: atom_id res chain seq x y z
N MET A 1 14.57 -24.00 12.52
CA MET A 1 13.86 -24.34 11.26
C MET A 1 13.40 -23.00 10.69
N ASN A 2 13.97 -22.43 9.63
CA ASN A 2 14.02 -22.96 8.28
C ASN A 2 15.37 -22.80 7.58
N SER A 3 15.59 -23.77 6.72
CA SER A 3 16.82 -24.20 6.09
C SER A 3 17.24 -23.27 4.95
N LYS A 4 18.53 -22.91 4.97
CA LYS A 4 19.46 -22.81 3.84
C LYS A 4 18.82 -22.60 2.46
N ILE A 5 18.92 -21.37 1.97
CA ILE A 5 19.16 -21.12 0.54
C ILE A 5 20.50 -20.41 0.42
N SER A 6 21.56 -21.16 0.74
CA SER A 6 22.87 -20.94 0.10
C SER A 6 22.91 -21.86 -1.11
N ARG A 7 22.31 -21.42 -2.21
CA ARG A 7 22.67 -21.91 -3.54
C ARG A 7 22.97 -20.68 -4.39
N ARG A 8 24.21 -20.62 -4.88
CA ARG A 8 24.66 -19.66 -5.89
C ARG A 8 23.60 -19.60 -6.98
N LEU A 9 22.96 -18.46 -7.12
CA LEU A 9 22.15 -18.14 -8.27
C LEU A 9 22.74 -16.83 -8.77
N ASP A 10 23.59 -16.96 -9.79
CA ASP A 10 23.95 -15.87 -10.70
C ASP A 10 22.74 -15.46 -11.57
N VAL A 11 21.54 -15.62 -11.02
CA VAL A 11 20.25 -15.27 -11.61
C VAL A 11 19.89 -13.95 -10.97
N THR A 12 19.87 -12.92 -11.80
CA THR A 12 19.57 -11.57 -11.34
C THR A 12 18.12 -11.53 -10.82
N GLU A 13 17.84 -10.63 -9.88
CA GLU A 13 16.46 -10.39 -9.40
C GLU A 13 15.50 -10.12 -10.57
N GLU A 14 16.03 -9.63 -11.69
CA GLU A 14 15.32 -9.33 -12.93
C GLU A 14 14.89 -10.58 -13.70
N GLU A 15 15.73 -11.62 -13.77
CA GLU A 15 15.37 -12.89 -14.42
C GLU A 15 14.24 -13.61 -13.67
N ILE A 16 14.34 -13.67 -12.34
CA ILE A 16 13.29 -14.26 -11.48
C ILE A 16 11.98 -13.48 -11.66
N PHE A 17 12.07 -12.15 -11.67
CA PHE A 17 10.90 -11.31 -11.90
C PHE A 17 10.27 -11.56 -13.28
N SER A 18 11.09 -11.67 -14.33
CA SER A 18 10.63 -11.93 -15.69
C SER A 18 9.85 -13.25 -15.79
N GLU A 19 10.40 -14.32 -15.23
CA GLU A 19 9.76 -15.64 -15.22
C GLU A 19 8.45 -15.62 -14.43
N LEU A 20 8.46 -15.02 -13.24
CA LEU A 20 7.26 -14.90 -12.40
C LEU A 20 6.19 -14.04 -13.10
N HIS A 21 6.60 -12.94 -13.75
CA HIS A 21 5.69 -12.07 -14.49
C HIS A 21 5.04 -12.80 -15.68
N HIS A 22 5.81 -13.58 -16.43
CA HIS A 22 5.28 -14.45 -17.49
C HIS A 22 4.32 -15.52 -16.95
N PHE A 23 4.63 -16.10 -15.79
CA PHE A 23 3.77 -17.06 -15.13
C PHE A 23 2.43 -16.45 -14.70
N LEU A 24 2.44 -15.26 -14.10
CA LEU A 24 1.24 -14.55 -13.63
C LEU A 24 0.37 -14.02 -14.77
N LEU A 25 0.95 -13.70 -15.94
CA LEU A 25 0.21 -13.20 -17.10
C LEU A 25 -0.83 -14.19 -17.65
N ARG A 26 -0.63 -15.50 -17.41
CA ARG A 26 -1.59 -16.56 -17.80
C ARG A 26 -2.93 -16.33 -17.10
N LYS A 27 -4.05 -16.43 -17.83
CA LYS A 27 -5.41 -16.10 -17.35
C LYS A 27 -5.74 -16.72 -15.98
N ASN A 28 -5.40 -18.00 -15.78
CA ASN A 28 -5.73 -18.74 -14.56
C ASN A 28 -4.87 -18.32 -13.36
N ASN A 29 -3.70 -17.72 -13.60
CA ASN A 29 -2.71 -17.41 -12.57
C ASN A 29 -2.85 -15.98 -12.00
N ARG A 30 -3.73 -15.15 -12.58
CA ARG A 30 -3.91 -13.75 -12.15
C ARG A 30 -4.59 -13.61 -10.79
N ILE A 31 -5.35 -14.63 -10.41
CA ILE A 31 -6.12 -14.70 -9.16
C ILE A 31 -5.40 -15.50 -8.07
N LEU A 32 -4.13 -15.87 -8.27
CA LEU A 32 -3.39 -16.58 -7.24
C LEU A 32 -3.11 -15.66 -6.04
N SER A 33 -3.17 -16.24 -4.86
CA SER A 33 -2.71 -15.62 -3.61
C SER A 33 -1.19 -15.68 -3.48
N ASN A 34 -0.63 -14.88 -2.56
CA ASN A 34 0.81 -14.90 -2.27
C ASN A 34 1.32 -16.33 -2.03
N ASP A 35 0.63 -17.09 -1.17
CA ASP A 35 1.02 -18.46 -0.80
C ASP A 35 1.03 -19.41 -2.01
N GLU A 36 0.00 -19.35 -2.85
CA GLU A 36 -0.08 -20.21 -4.05
C GLU A 36 1.00 -19.86 -5.08
N VAL A 37 1.38 -18.58 -5.19
CA VAL A 37 2.49 -18.16 -6.05
C VAL A 37 3.81 -18.71 -5.52
N VAL A 38 4.05 -18.62 -4.21
CA VAL A 38 5.24 -19.18 -3.55
C VAL A 38 5.29 -20.70 -3.76
N GLU A 39 4.17 -21.41 -3.62
CA GLU A 39 4.10 -22.85 -3.83
C GLU A 39 4.38 -23.27 -5.28
N LYS A 40 3.82 -22.55 -6.27
CA LYS A 40 3.94 -22.91 -7.69
C LYS A 40 5.25 -22.46 -8.33
N THR A 41 5.78 -21.31 -7.93
CA THR A 41 7.01 -20.74 -8.53
C THR A 41 8.25 -20.98 -7.69
N GLY A 42 8.10 -21.30 -6.39
CA GLY A 42 9.24 -21.45 -5.47
C GLY A 42 9.93 -20.14 -5.12
N VAL A 43 9.40 -18.99 -5.57
CA VAL A 43 9.94 -17.67 -5.25
C VAL A 43 9.53 -17.29 -3.82
N PRO A 44 10.45 -16.78 -2.98
CA PRO A 44 10.13 -16.44 -1.61
C PRO A 44 9.14 -15.27 -1.54
N GLU A 45 8.24 -15.33 -0.55
CA GLU A 45 7.21 -14.31 -0.33
C GLU A 45 7.79 -12.89 -0.15
N GLU A 46 8.98 -12.80 0.46
CA GLU A 46 9.70 -11.52 0.64
C GLU A 46 9.99 -10.80 -0.68
N MET A 47 10.30 -11.54 -1.75
CA MET A 47 10.55 -10.96 -3.08
C MET A 47 9.26 -10.45 -3.71
N ILE A 48 8.17 -11.21 -3.56
CA ILE A 48 6.83 -10.80 -4.02
C ILE A 48 6.43 -9.49 -3.33
N HIS A 49 6.59 -9.42 -2.01
CA HIS A 49 6.34 -8.22 -1.23
C HIS A 49 7.16 -7.03 -1.72
N LYS A 50 8.44 -7.24 -2.04
CA LYS A 50 9.33 -6.21 -2.58
C LYS A 50 8.81 -5.64 -3.90
N TRP A 51 8.37 -6.49 -4.82
CA TRP A 51 7.88 -6.06 -6.14
C TRP A 51 6.51 -5.39 -6.09
N VAL A 52 5.63 -5.84 -5.19
CA VAL A 52 4.35 -5.17 -4.91
C VAL A 52 4.61 -3.78 -4.33
N LYS A 53 5.50 -3.65 -3.34
CA LYS A 53 5.88 -2.34 -2.74
C LYS A 53 6.52 -1.40 -3.76
N ASN A 54 7.37 -1.92 -4.64
CA ASN A 54 8.00 -1.15 -5.71
C ASN A 54 7.04 -0.79 -6.86
N GLY A 55 5.79 -1.30 -6.85
CA GLY A 55 4.79 -1.01 -7.88
C GLY A 55 5.04 -1.72 -9.22
N LYS A 56 5.93 -2.72 -9.26
CA LYS A 56 6.16 -3.54 -10.47
C LYS A 56 4.96 -4.43 -10.79
N LEU A 57 4.25 -4.90 -9.76
CA LEU A 57 3.02 -5.68 -9.89
C LEU A 57 1.80 -4.78 -9.64
N LYS A 58 0.98 -4.56 -10.68
CA LYS A 58 -0.20 -3.70 -10.58
C LYS A 58 -1.40 -4.46 -10.01
N GLN A 59 -2.08 -3.87 -9.03
CA GLN A 59 -3.31 -4.41 -8.43
C GLN A 59 -4.41 -4.72 -9.47
N SER A 60 -4.44 -3.97 -10.58
CA SER A 60 -5.47 -4.12 -11.62
C SER A 60 -5.34 -5.44 -12.38
N MET A 61 -4.13 -6.00 -12.44
CA MET A 61 -3.87 -7.28 -13.09
C MET A 61 -3.83 -8.43 -12.08
N PHE A 62 -3.42 -8.15 -10.85
CA PHE A 62 -3.17 -9.14 -9.80
C PHE A 62 -3.92 -8.76 -8.52
N PRO A 63 -5.24 -8.99 -8.46
CA PRO A 63 -6.08 -8.54 -7.35
C PRO A 63 -5.85 -9.31 -6.05
N ASN A 64 -5.21 -10.48 -6.07
CA ASN A 64 -4.98 -11.32 -4.89
C ASN A 64 -3.52 -11.32 -4.40
N LEU A 65 -2.62 -10.63 -5.13
CA LEU A 65 -1.24 -10.44 -4.70
C LEU A 65 -1.13 -9.16 -3.88
N GLY A 66 -0.53 -9.26 -2.71
CA GLY A 66 -0.42 -8.16 -1.77
C GLY A 66 0.92 -8.10 -1.06
N ALA A 67 1.15 -6.99 -0.36
CA ALA A 67 2.25 -6.80 0.57
C ALA A 67 1.72 -6.30 1.92
N PRO A 68 2.44 -6.55 3.02
CA PRO A 68 2.07 -6.00 4.31
C PRO A 68 2.16 -4.47 4.28
N CYS A 69 1.08 -3.82 4.71
CA CYS A 69 1.01 -2.37 4.88
C CYS A 69 2.07 -1.90 5.89
N GLU A 70 2.82 -0.85 5.55
CA GLU A 70 3.90 -0.36 6.43
C GLU A 70 3.40 0.24 7.75
N ARG A 71 2.15 0.75 7.77
CA ARG A 71 1.55 1.32 8.97
C ARG A 71 0.91 0.29 9.91
N CYS A 72 0.13 -0.66 9.38
CA CYS A 72 -0.69 -1.57 10.20
C CYS A 72 -0.36 -3.05 10.02
N GLY A 73 0.54 -3.41 9.12
CA GLY A 73 0.93 -4.81 8.86
C GLY A 73 -0.09 -5.65 8.08
N LYS A 74 -1.31 -5.15 7.85
CA LYS A 74 -2.35 -5.87 7.07
C LYS A 74 -1.89 -6.08 5.63
N ILE A 75 -2.04 -7.30 5.12
CA ILE A 75 -1.81 -7.60 3.70
C ILE A 75 -2.76 -6.75 2.85
N THR A 76 -2.18 -6.01 1.93
CA THR A 76 -2.90 -5.09 1.04
C THR A 76 -2.30 -5.17 -0.36
N ASN A 77 -3.17 -5.13 -1.35
CA ASN A 77 -2.77 -5.16 -2.77
C ASN A 77 -2.50 -3.73 -3.29
N HIS A 78 -2.72 -2.74 -2.43
CA HIS A 78 -2.33 -1.35 -2.62
C HIS A 78 -0.85 -1.15 -2.28
N ALA A 79 -0.23 -0.17 -2.92
CA ALA A 79 1.21 0.10 -2.91
C ALA A 79 1.89 0.00 -1.52
N LYS A 80 2.00 1.12 -0.80
CA LYS A 80 2.80 1.23 0.44
C LYS A 80 1.95 1.16 1.70
N ILE A 81 0.73 1.68 1.61
CA ILE A 81 -0.20 1.86 2.74
C ILE A 81 -1.57 1.36 2.30
N CYS A 82 -2.28 0.64 3.18
CA CYS A 82 -3.63 0.17 2.90
C CYS A 82 -4.63 1.32 2.84
N ARG A 83 -5.76 1.11 2.17
CA ARG A 83 -6.82 2.11 1.99
C ARG A 83 -7.32 2.67 3.33
N ASP A 84 -7.48 1.83 4.34
CA ASP A 84 -7.95 2.23 5.67
C ASP A 84 -6.99 3.24 6.33
N CYS A 85 -5.70 2.96 6.23
CA CYS A 85 -4.66 3.84 6.76
C CYS A 85 -4.58 5.15 5.98
N THR A 86 -4.66 5.10 4.65
CA THR A 86 -4.70 6.31 3.80
C THR A 86 -5.90 7.19 4.15
N ASN A 87 -7.10 6.60 4.27
CA ASN A 87 -8.32 7.32 4.63
C ASN A 87 -8.24 7.95 6.02
N THR A 88 -7.59 7.28 6.97
CA THR A 88 -7.39 7.83 8.31
C THR A 88 -6.50 9.08 8.24
N ILE A 89 -5.39 9.00 7.51
CA ILE A 89 -4.43 10.11 7.38
C ILE A 89 -5.09 11.30 6.69
N THR A 90 -5.75 11.07 5.55
CA THR A 90 -6.43 12.15 4.82
C THR A 90 -7.61 12.73 5.62
N GLY A 91 -8.31 11.89 6.39
CA GLY A 91 -9.37 12.32 7.29
C GLY A 91 -8.89 13.26 8.38
N VAL A 92 -7.74 12.97 9.00
CA VAL A 92 -7.11 13.84 10.01
C VAL A 92 -6.74 15.19 9.40
N LEU A 93 -6.06 15.20 8.25
CA LEU A 93 -5.68 16.44 7.56
C LEU A 93 -6.89 17.29 7.18
N ALA A 94 -7.96 16.65 6.70
CA ALA A 94 -9.20 17.34 6.36
C ALA A 94 -9.92 17.90 7.60
N GLN A 95 -9.82 17.23 8.76
CA GLN A 95 -10.37 17.73 10.01
C GLN A 95 -9.61 18.96 10.49
N GLU A 96 -8.28 18.93 10.47
CA GLU A 96 -7.46 20.08 10.86
C GLU A 96 -7.78 21.33 10.03
N GLU A 97 -8.01 21.16 8.72
CA GLU A 97 -8.38 22.28 7.85
C GLU A 97 -9.76 22.86 8.21
N ARG A 98 -10.76 21.98 8.44
CA ARG A 98 -12.08 22.41 8.93
C ARG A 98 -12.01 23.15 10.26
N ASP A 99 -11.19 22.67 11.18
CA ASP A 99 -11.03 23.29 12.49
C ASP A 99 -10.43 24.70 12.33
N LYS A 100 -9.41 24.87 11.48
CA LYS A 100 -8.83 26.19 11.17
C LYS A 100 -9.86 27.14 10.56
N GLU A 101 -10.62 26.69 9.57
CA GLU A 101 -11.69 27.48 8.94
C GLU A 101 -12.74 27.90 9.98
N TRP A 102 -13.14 26.98 10.84
CA TRP A 102 -14.07 27.25 11.93
C TRP A 102 -13.51 28.30 12.91
N PHE A 103 -12.28 28.13 13.41
CA PHE A 103 -11.64 29.10 14.29
C PHE A 103 -11.54 30.50 13.65
N ASN A 104 -11.17 30.58 12.37
CA ASN A 104 -11.10 31.84 11.63
C ASN A 104 -12.48 32.53 11.54
N SER A 105 -13.55 31.75 11.31
CA SER A 105 -14.91 32.30 11.25
C SER A 105 -15.38 32.88 12.60
N ILE A 106 -15.06 32.22 13.71
CA ILE A 106 -15.36 32.68 15.07
C ILE A 106 -14.62 33.99 15.37
N GLN A 107 -13.31 34.04 15.08
CA GLN A 107 -12.48 35.24 15.31
C GLN A 107 -13.00 36.46 14.51
N ASN A 108 -13.38 36.25 13.25
CA ASN A 108 -13.85 37.34 12.38
C ASN A 108 -15.24 37.87 12.82
N THR A 109 -16.09 36.99 13.36
CA THR A 109 -17.41 37.36 13.90
C THR A 109 -17.27 38.17 15.18
N ASN A 110 -16.35 37.78 16.07
CA ASN A 110 -16.13 38.48 17.35
C ASN A 110 -15.61 39.92 17.14
N ARG A 111 -14.77 40.15 16.11
CA ARG A 111 -14.30 41.50 15.73
C ARG A 111 -15.41 42.42 15.20
N ARG A 112 -16.51 41.86 14.68
CA ARG A 112 -17.66 42.63 14.17
C ARG A 112 -18.71 42.92 15.25
N SER A 113 -18.65 42.22 16.38
CA SER A 113 -19.61 42.28 17.49
C SER A 113 -19.19 43.23 18.63
N THR A 114 -18.24 44.14 18.42
CA THR A 114 -17.94 45.21 19.39
C THR A 114 -19.03 46.29 19.29
N TYR A 115 -20.10 46.11 20.05
CA TYR A 115 -21.19 47.07 20.19
C TYR A 115 -20.69 48.38 20.81
N HIS A 116 -20.87 49.50 20.11
CA HIS A 116 -20.76 50.84 20.66
C HIS A 116 -22.00 51.12 21.52
N TYR A 117 -21.85 51.19 22.84
CA TYR A 117 -22.89 51.75 23.71
C TYR A 117 -22.75 53.27 23.74
N LYS A 118 -23.89 53.98 23.73
CA LYS A 118 -24.01 55.43 23.55
C LYS A 118 -24.06 56.17 24.88
#